data_AF-A0A975IWG1-F1
#
_entry.id   AF-A0A975IWG1-F1
#
_cell.length_a   1.000
_cell.length_b   1.000
_cell.length_c   1.000
_cell.angle_alpha   90.00
_cell.angle_beta   90.00
_cell.angle_gamma   90.00
#
_symmetry.space_group_name_H-M   'P 1'
#
loop_
_entity.id
_entity.type
_entity.pdbx_description
1 polymer ?
#
loop_
_entity_poly.entity_id
_entity_poly.type
_entity_poly.pdbx_seq_one_letter_code
_entity_poly.pdbx_strand_id
1 'polypeptide(L)'
;MRGGPLPPALLCAAIGLALGYAPWRTGLLACLVVTAVSAAVSILSLPQAWTDLIFAGCWISVALSAACVHLPHRIGLPGAVLLAVNGGVWAGMVAKAGGDGPTLMIALPLLLLCLPSHWLAVSGRGVAVKVAASWLIAIAGLELMVGLTPTPGYKPDHMD
;
A
#
# COMPACT_ATOMS: atom_id res chain seq x y z
N MET A 1 -8.09 12.20 -4.29
CA MET A 1 -9.36 11.44 -4.43
C MET A 1 -9.70 10.79 -3.09
N ARG A 2 -10.78 11.21 -2.41
CA ARG A 2 -11.16 10.68 -1.10
C ARG A 2 -12.26 9.64 -1.32
N GLY A 3 -11.90 8.37 -1.27
CA GLY A 3 -12.81 7.25 -1.57
C GLY A 3 -12.23 6.31 -2.63
N GLY A 4 -12.65 5.05 -2.56
CA GLY A 4 -12.25 4.02 -3.51
C GLY A 4 -11.03 3.17 -3.11
N PRO A 5 -10.85 2.02 -3.78
CA PRO A 5 -9.91 0.98 -3.38
C PRO A 5 -8.45 1.28 -3.74
N LEU A 6 -8.17 2.38 -4.44
CA LEU A 6 -6.88 2.63 -5.08
C LEU A 6 -5.71 2.78 -4.07
N PRO A 7 -5.78 3.61 -3.01
CA PRO A 7 -4.69 3.69 -2.03
C PRO A 7 -4.34 2.34 -1.36
N PRO A 8 -5.30 1.58 -0.79
CA PRO A 8 -4.98 0.29 -0.17
C PRO A 8 -4.56 -0.76 -1.21
N ALA A 9 -5.07 -0.69 -2.45
CA ALA A 9 -4.62 -1.54 -3.54
C ALA A 9 -3.14 -1.31 -3.88
N LEU A 10 -2.72 -0.06 -4.06
CA LEU A 10 -1.33 0.27 -4.35
C LEU A 10 -0.41 -0.03 -3.15
N LEU A 11 -0.92 0.07 -1.93
CA LEU A 11 -0.18 -0.34 -0.73
C LEU A 11 0.05 -1.86 -0.71
N CYS A 12 -1.00 -2.65 -0.96
CA CYS A 12 -0.88 -4.10 -1.07
C CYS A 12 0.05 -4.50 -2.22
N ALA A 13 -0.01 -3.80 -3.36
CA ALA A 13 0.92 -4.01 -4.47
C ALA A 13 2.36 -3.72 -4.06
N ALA A 14 2.63 -2.56 -3.45
CA ALA A 14 3.97 -2.17 -3.00
C ALA A 14 4.57 -3.19 -2.01
N ILE A 15 3.76 -3.64 -1.04
CA ILE A 15 4.16 -4.68 -0.09
C ILE A 15 4.40 -6.01 -0.80
N GLY A 16 3.51 -6.41 -1.71
CA GLY A 16 3.69 -7.61 -2.53
C GLY A 16 5.03 -7.58 -3.27
N LEU A 17 5.35 -6.48 -3.95
CA LEU A 17 6.63 -6.30 -4.65
C LEU A 17 7.82 -6.42 -3.68
N ALA A 18 7.78 -5.74 -2.53
CA ALA A 18 8.84 -5.79 -1.51
C ALA A 18 9.04 -7.20 -0.93
N LEU A 19 7.95 -7.89 -0.59
CA LEU A 19 7.99 -9.25 -0.03
C LEU A 19 8.53 -10.28 -1.02
N GLY A 20 8.55 -10.00 -2.33
CA GLY A 20 9.24 -10.84 -3.31
C GLY A 20 10.74 -11.03 -3.01
N TYR A 21 11.36 -10.08 -2.32
CA TYR A 21 12.77 -10.17 -1.88
C TYR A 21 12.97 -10.84 -0.52
N ALA A 22 11.88 -11.28 0.13
CA ALA A 22 11.93 -12.07 1.35
C ALA A 22 11.97 -13.58 1.03
N PRO A 23 12.40 -14.44 1.97
CA PRO A 23 12.19 -15.88 1.87
C PRO A 23 10.70 -16.21 1.70
N TRP A 24 10.37 -17.19 0.87
CA TRP A 24 8.98 -17.48 0.49
C TRP A 24 8.04 -17.68 1.71
N ARG A 25 8.51 -18.41 2.74
CA ARG A 25 7.75 -18.66 3.98
C ARG A 25 7.47 -17.36 4.74
N THR A 26 8.45 -16.47 4.77
CA THR A 26 8.34 -15.15 5.38
C THR A 26 7.37 -14.27 4.60
N GLY A 27 7.40 -14.31 3.27
CA GLY A 27 6.45 -13.61 2.40
C GLY A 27 5.01 -14.05 2.64
N LEU A 28 4.75 -15.36 2.73
CA LEU A 28 3.42 -15.87 3.08
C LEU A 28 2.94 -15.41 4.46
N LEU A 29 3.80 -15.53 5.47
CA LEU A 29 3.46 -15.09 6.82
C LEU A 29 3.13 -13.60 6.84
N ALA A 30 3.91 -12.77 6.15
CA ALA A 30 3.64 -11.36 6.01
C ALA A 30 2.31 -11.07 5.30
N CYS A 31 1.94 -11.82 4.25
CA CYS A 31 0.64 -11.69 3.59
C CYS A 31 -0.53 -12.00 4.54
N LEU A 32 -0.38 -13.05 5.36
CA LEU A 32 -1.36 -13.38 6.40
C LEU A 32 -1.46 -12.26 7.45
N VAL A 33 -0.33 -11.69 7.87
CA VAL A 33 -0.30 -10.57 8.82
C VAL A 33 -0.98 -9.32 8.24
N VAL A 34 -0.71 -8.93 6.99
CA VAL A 34 -1.42 -7.80 6.34
C VAL A 34 -2.93 -8.04 6.36
N THR A 35 -3.35 -9.24 5.99
CA THR A 35 -4.77 -9.62 5.92
C THR A 35 -5.43 -9.56 7.30
N ALA A 36 -4.82 -10.17 8.31
CA ALA A 36 -5.35 -10.21 9.67
C ALA A 36 -5.40 -8.80 10.30
N VAL A 37 -4.35 -8.01 10.15
CA VAL A 37 -4.27 -6.65 10.71
C VAL A 37 -5.25 -5.72 10.01
N SER A 38 -5.35 -5.76 8.67
CA SER A 38 -6.30 -4.93 7.93
C SER A 38 -7.75 -5.26 8.28
N ALA A 39 -8.09 -6.55 8.40
CA ALA A 39 -9.40 -6.98 8.87
C ALA A 39 -9.68 -6.45 10.29
N ALA A 40 -8.76 -6.64 11.24
CA ALA A 40 -8.93 -6.18 12.61
C ALA A 40 -9.13 -4.66 12.71
N VAL A 41 -8.30 -3.89 11.99
CA VAL A 41 -8.37 -2.42 12.01
C VAL A 41 -9.62 -1.89 11.32
N SER A 42 -10.14 -2.58 10.29
CA SER A 42 -11.34 -2.16 9.57
C SER A 42 -12.62 -2.15 10.44
N ILE A 43 -12.60 -2.82 11.59
CA ILE A 43 -13.75 -2.91 12.50
C ILE A 43 -13.73 -1.75 13.52
N LEU A 44 -12.59 -1.07 13.67
CA LEU A 44 -12.45 0.04 14.61
C LEU A 44 -13.29 1.25 14.21
N SER A 45 -13.78 1.99 15.20
CA SER A 45 -14.45 3.27 14.97
C SER A 45 -13.39 4.37 14.86
N LEU A 46 -13.34 5.04 13.71
CA LEU A 46 -12.35 6.09 13.43
C LEU A 46 -13.03 7.46 13.41
N PRO A 47 -12.44 8.49 14.05
CA PRO A 47 -12.95 9.86 13.96
C PRO A 47 -12.90 10.36 12.51
N GLN A 48 -13.98 10.98 12.04
CA GLN A 48 -14.06 11.51 10.67
C GLN A 48 -12.99 12.59 10.41
N ALA A 49 -12.58 13.33 11.45
CA ALA A 49 -11.51 14.33 11.38
C ALA A 49 -10.14 13.75 10.97
N TRP A 50 -9.94 12.43 11.09
CA TRP A 50 -8.67 11.78 10.77
C TRP A 50 -8.59 11.30 9.31
N THR A 51 -9.65 11.46 8.52
CA THR A 51 -9.72 10.95 7.15
C THR A 51 -8.53 11.40 6.31
N ASP A 52 -8.20 12.69 6.33
CA ASP A 52 -7.11 13.23 5.51
C ASP A 52 -5.74 12.67 5.93
N LEU A 53 -5.52 12.54 7.24
CA LEU A 53 -4.31 11.93 7.80
C LEU A 53 -4.21 10.44 7.42
N ILE A 54 -5.33 9.70 7.45
CA ILE A 54 -5.39 8.29 7.08
C ILE A 54 -4.98 8.08 5.62
N PHE A 55 -5.53 8.87 4.70
CA PHE A 55 -5.18 8.79 3.29
C PHE A 55 -3.72 9.20 3.04
N ALA A 56 -3.25 10.29 3.66
CA ALA A 56 -1.86 10.71 3.55
C ALA A 56 -0.88 9.65 4.09
N GLY A 57 -1.17 9.08 5.27
CA GLY A 57 -0.36 8.02 5.86
C GLY A 57 -0.34 6.73 5.03
N CYS A 58 -1.45 6.40 4.36
CA CYS A 58 -1.49 5.31 3.39
C CYS A 58 -0.56 5.57 2.20
N TRP A 59 -0.60 6.77 1.60
CA TRP A 59 0.29 7.13 0.49
C TRP A 59 1.78 7.16 0.89
N ILE A 60 2.10 7.70 2.06
CA ILE A 60 3.46 7.62 2.63
C ILE A 60 3.89 6.16 2.76
N SER A 61 2.99 5.30 3.24
CA SER A 61 3.25 3.87 3.38
C SER A 61 3.43 3.15 2.04
N VAL A 62 2.72 3.56 0.99
CA VAL A 62 2.96 3.06 -0.39
C VAL A 62 4.40 3.37 -0.79
N ALA A 63 4.81 4.65 -0.67
CA ALA A 63 6.14 5.10 -1.06
C ALA A 63 7.24 4.38 -0.27
N LEU A 64 7.10 4.26 1.06
CA LEU A 64 8.07 3.58 1.91
C LEU A 64 8.16 2.08 1.60
N SER A 65 7.01 1.41 1.43
CA SER A 65 6.99 -0.03 1.11
C SER A 65 7.61 -0.30 -0.26
N ALA A 66 7.33 0.55 -1.25
CA ALA A 66 7.94 0.46 -2.57
C ALA A 66 9.45 0.76 -2.51
N ALA A 67 9.89 1.74 -1.72
CA ALA A 67 11.31 2.04 -1.53
C ALA A 67 12.10 0.85 -0.95
N CYS A 68 11.48 -0.01 -0.14
CA CYS A 68 12.11 -1.22 0.38
C CYS A 68 12.59 -2.18 -0.73
N VAL A 69 12.00 -2.14 -1.93
CA VAL A 69 12.45 -2.94 -3.11
C VAL A 69 13.86 -2.53 -3.56
N HIS A 70 14.28 -1.30 -3.27
CA HIS A 70 15.58 -0.77 -3.67
C HIS A 70 16.69 -1.05 -2.65
N LEU A 71 16.36 -1.66 -1.50
CA LEU A 71 17.36 -2.01 -0.50
C LEU A 71 18.33 -3.07 -1.05
N PRO A 72 19.63 -2.98 -0.71
CA PRO A 72 20.64 -3.93 -1.20
C PRO A 72 20.53 -5.31 -0.54
N HIS A 73 19.89 -5.39 0.64
CA HIS A 73 19.76 -6.62 1.42
C HIS A 73 18.37 -7.21 1.32
N ARG A 74 18.28 -8.55 1.42
CA ARG A 74 17.01 -9.26 1.51
C ARG A 74 16.24 -8.84 2.76
N ILE A 75 14.92 -8.77 2.65
CA ILE A 75 14.06 -8.44 3.78
C ILE A 75 13.97 -9.68 4.69
N GLY A 76 14.52 -9.55 5.91
CA GLY A 76 14.40 -10.56 6.95
C GLY A 76 12.99 -10.59 7.57
N LEU A 77 12.72 -11.58 8.41
CA LEU A 77 11.44 -11.74 9.10
C LEU A 77 10.98 -10.46 9.84
N PRO A 78 11.82 -9.76 10.62
CA PRO A 78 11.38 -8.56 11.32
C PRO A 78 10.91 -7.44 10.36
N GLY A 79 11.64 -7.24 9.26
CA GLY A 79 11.29 -6.23 8.26
C GLY A 79 10.01 -6.59 7.50
N ALA A 80 9.82 -7.87 7.18
CA ALA A 80 8.60 -8.36 6.54
C ALA A 80 7.37 -8.20 7.43
N VAL A 81 7.50 -8.51 8.73
CA VAL A 81 6.43 -8.30 9.72
C VAL A 81 6.14 -6.82 9.91
N LEU A 82 7.16 -5.96 10.00
CA LEU A 82 6.98 -4.52 10.14
C LEU A 82 6.23 -3.94 8.93
N LEU A 83 6.63 -4.29 7.71
CA LEU A 83 5.92 -3.91 6.48
C LEU A 83 4.48 -4.42 6.48
N ALA A 84 4.28 -5.65 6.93
CA ALA A 84 2.95 -6.26 6.96
C ALA A 84 2.00 -5.57 7.95
N VAL A 85 2.49 -5.28 9.16
CA VAL A 85 1.71 -4.56 10.17
C VAL A 85 1.42 -3.15 9.70
N ASN A 86 2.43 -2.40 9.20
CA ASN A 86 2.23 -1.07 8.65
C ASN A 86 1.18 -1.08 7.52
N GLY A 87 1.35 -2.00 6.57
CA GLY A 87 0.42 -2.22 5.47
C GLY A 87 -1.01 -2.49 5.91
N GLY A 88 -1.16 -3.45 6.81
CA GLY A 88 -2.46 -3.85 7.34
C GLY A 88 -3.16 -2.70 8.07
N VAL A 89 -2.43 -1.94 8.90
CA VAL A 89 -3.00 -0.80 9.64
C VAL A 89 -3.55 0.25 8.68
N TRP A 90 -2.74 0.74 7.74
CA TRP A 90 -3.19 1.80 6.84
C TRP A 90 -4.25 1.31 5.85
N ALA A 91 -4.15 0.08 5.33
CA ALA A 91 -5.18 -0.48 4.46
C ALA A 91 -6.53 -0.64 5.19
N GLY A 92 -6.51 -1.13 6.43
CA GLY A 92 -7.71 -1.27 7.26
C GLY A 92 -8.33 0.09 7.62
N MET A 93 -7.50 1.08 7.95
CA MET A 93 -7.98 2.44 8.25
C MET A 93 -8.61 3.08 7.02
N VAL A 94 -8.00 2.97 5.83
CA VAL A 94 -8.58 3.51 4.59
C VAL A 94 -9.87 2.79 4.22
N ALA A 95 -9.92 1.46 4.33
CA ALA A 95 -11.14 0.70 4.07
C ALA A 95 -12.30 1.14 4.98
N LYS A 96 -12.01 1.41 6.27
CA LYS A 96 -12.99 1.93 7.20
C LYS A 96 -13.41 3.37 6.90
N ALA A 97 -12.45 4.26 6.63
CA ALA A 97 -12.69 5.68 6.38
C ALA A 97 -13.40 5.92 5.04
N GLY A 98 -13.16 5.09 4.03
CA GLY A 98 -13.76 5.19 2.71
C GLY A 98 -15.22 4.73 2.64
N GLY A 99 -15.75 4.04 3.65
CA GLY A 99 -17.14 3.56 3.70
C GLY A 99 -17.48 2.40 2.75
N ASP A 100 -16.57 2.07 1.82
CA ASP A 100 -16.77 1.04 0.81
C ASP A 100 -16.35 -0.35 1.32
N GLY A 101 -17.35 -1.18 1.66
CA GLY A 101 -17.18 -2.58 2.08
C GLY A 101 -16.27 -3.45 1.19
N PRO A 102 -16.28 -3.34 -0.15
CA PRO A 102 -15.42 -4.19 -1.00
C PRO A 102 -13.96 -3.70 -1.13
N THR A 103 -13.56 -2.62 -0.45
CA THR A 103 -12.22 -2.03 -0.60
C THR A 103 -11.08 -3.03 -0.36
N LEU A 104 -11.15 -3.78 0.74
CA LEU A 104 -10.13 -4.80 1.05
C LEU A 104 -10.19 -6.00 0.11
N MET A 105 -11.38 -6.35 -0.40
CA MET A 105 -11.54 -7.45 -1.36
C MET A 105 -10.83 -7.16 -2.69
N ILE A 106 -10.74 -5.89 -3.08
CA ILE A 106 -10.02 -5.44 -4.27
C ILE A 106 -8.52 -5.31 -3.98
N ALA A 107 -8.15 -4.81 -2.80
CA ALA A 107 -6.76 -4.52 -2.45
C ALA A 107 -5.93 -5.77 -2.13
N LEU A 108 -6.45 -6.66 -1.27
CA LEU A 108 -5.70 -7.81 -0.76
C LEU A 108 -5.16 -8.77 -1.83
N PRO A 109 -5.89 -9.05 -2.94
CA PRO A 109 -5.35 -9.87 -4.02
C PRO A 109 -4.04 -9.35 -4.61
N LEU A 110 -3.75 -8.04 -4.52
CA LEU A 110 -2.50 -7.47 -5.02
C LEU A 110 -1.27 -7.86 -4.19
N LEU A 111 -1.46 -8.39 -2.97
CA LEU A 111 -0.36 -9.04 -2.23
C LEU A 111 0.22 -10.23 -2.98
N LEU A 112 -0.55 -10.87 -3.87
CA LEU A 112 -0.09 -11.99 -4.71
C LEU A 112 1.00 -11.57 -5.69
N LEU A 113 1.23 -10.27 -5.90
CA LEU A 113 2.40 -9.77 -6.64
C LEU A 113 3.73 -10.19 -5.99
N CYS A 114 3.73 -10.64 -4.73
CA CYS A 114 4.90 -11.27 -4.11
C CYS A 114 5.40 -12.51 -4.88
N LEU A 115 4.50 -13.27 -5.52
CA LEU A 115 4.87 -14.48 -6.27
C LEU A 115 5.67 -14.15 -7.55
N PRO A 116 5.15 -13.35 -8.51
CA PRO A 116 5.92 -12.97 -9.68
C PRO A 116 7.13 -12.09 -9.32
N SER A 117 7.03 -11.25 -8.29
CA SER A 117 8.17 -10.48 -7.79
C SER A 117 9.30 -11.38 -7.31
N HIS A 118 8.97 -12.41 -6.51
CA HIS A 118 9.94 -13.40 -6.04
C HIS A 118 10.61 -14.13 -7.21
N TRP A 119 9.81 -14.61 -8.16
CA TRP A 119 10.31 -15.30 -9.35
C TRP A 119 11.24 -14.40 -10.19
N LEU A 120 10.88 -13.14 -10.41
CA LEU A 120 11.72 -12.18 -11.12
C LEU A 120 13.02 -11.87 -10.35
N ALA A 121 12.95 -11.74 -9.03
CA ALA A 121 14.11 -11.47 -8.19
C ALA A 121 15.12 -12.63 -8.22
N VAL A 122 14.66 -13.88 -8.09
CA VAL A 122 15.56 -15.06 -8.09
C VAL A 122 16.08 -15.43 -9.47
N SER A 123 15.38 -15.05 -10.54
CA SER A 123 15.80 -15.27 -11.94
C SER A 123 16.75 -14.20 -12.50
N GLY A 124 17.22 -13.26 -11.66
CA GLY A 124 18.11 -12.17 -12.08
C GLY A 124 17.42 -11.03 -12.82
N ARG A 125 16.07 -11.03 -12.90
CA ARG A 125 15.24 -10.03 -13.58
C ARG A 125 14.61 -9.01 -12.62
N GLY A 126 15.17 -8.87 -11.42
CA GLY A 126 14.66 -7.98 -10.38
C GLY A 126 14.60 -6.49 -10.76
N VAL A 127 15.25 -6.07 -11.85
CA VAL A 127 15.14 -4.70 -12.38
C VAL A 127 13.69 -4.35 -12.72
N ALA A 128 12.90 -5.28 -13.28
CA ALA A 128 11.50 -5.03 -13.60
C ALA A 128 10.67 -4.69 -12.34
N VAL A 129 10.96 -5.36 -11.22
CA VAL A 129 10.32 -5.09 -9.93
C VAL A 129 10.71 -3.71 -9.40
N LYS A 130 11.99 -3.33 -9.52
CA LYS A 130 12.48 -1.99 -9.14
C LYS A 130 11.86 -0.87 -9.97
N VAL A 131 11.68 -1.10 -11.28
CA VAL A 131 10.97 -0.15 -12.15
C VAL A 131 9.55 0.02 -11.65
N ALA A 132 8.79 -1.07 -11.50
CA ALA A 132 7.41 -1.02 -10.99
C ALA A 132 7.32 -0.31 -9.63
N ALA A 133 8.24 -0.60 -8.70
CA ALA A 133 8.31 0.09 -7.41
C ALA A 133 8.57 1.60 -7.56
N SER A 134 9.43 2.01 -8.50
CA SER A 134 9.70 3.44 -8.78
C SER A 134 8.44 4.16 -9.29
N TRP A 135 7.62 3.50 -10.11
CA TRP A 135 6.32 4.04 -10.52
C TRP A 135 5.38 4.22 -9.32
N LEU A 136 5.33 3.26 -8.39
CA LEU A 136 4.51 3.39 -7.19
C LEU A 136 4.97 4.53 -6.28
N ILE A 137 6.27 4.75 -6.14
CA ILE A 137 6.82 5.91 -5.42
C ILE A 137 6.38 7.21 -6.08
N ALA A 138 6.48 7.31 -7.40
CA ALA A 138 6.06 8.50 -8.14
C ALA A 138 4.56 8.78 -8.00
N ILE A 139 3.70 7.76 -8.15
CA ILE A 139 2.25 7.88 -7.97
C ILE A 139 1.92 8.34 -6.54
N ALA A 140 2.52 7.73 -5.53
CA ALA A 140 2.30 8.11 -4.14
C ALA A 140 2.75 9.55 -3.85
N GLY A 141 3.89 9.96 -4.40
CA GLY A 141 4.39 11.34 -4.29
C GLY A 141 3.45 12.34 -4.96
N LEU A 142 2.95 12.04 -6.16
CA LEU A 142 2.00 12.89 -6.87
C LEU A 142 0.69 13.04 -6.09
N GLU A 143 0.11 11.95 -5.59
CA GLU A 143 -1.14 11.99 -4.82
C GLU A 143 -1.01 12.77 -3.50
N LEU A 144 0.15 12.69 -2.83
CA LEU A 144 0.46 13.54 -1.68
C LEU A 144 0.51 15.03 -2.07
N MET A 145 1.12 15.37 -3.22
CA MET A 145 1.22 16.74 -3.70
C MET A 145 -0.12 17.31 -4.19
N VAL A 146 -0.97 16.49 -4.80
CA VAL A 146 -2.34 16.89 -5.19
C VAL A 146 -3.15 17.29 -3.96
N GLY A 147 -2.99 16.59 -2.83
CA GLY A 147 -3.64 16.97 -1.56
C GLY A 147 -3.19 18.32 -0.99
N LEU A 148 -2.00 18.79 -1.37
CA LEU A 148 -1.41 20.05 -0.90
C LEU A 148 -1.59 21.22 -1.88
N THR A 149 -1.97 20.94 -3.12
CA THR A 149 -2.07 21.95 -4.18
C THR A 149 -3.53 22.24 -4.50
N PRO A 150 -3.99 23.50 -4.35
CA PRO A 150 -5.29 23.89 -4.88
C PRO A 150 -5.20 23.85 -6.41
N THR A 151 -5.69 22.75 -7.00
CA THR A 151 -5.71 22.55 -8.44
C THR A 151 -6.96 23.23 -9.02
N PRO A 152 -6.83 24.22 -9.93
CA PRO A 152 -7.98 24.86 -10.57
C PRO A 152 -8.83 23.82 -11.31
N GLY A 153 -10.16 23.87 -11.14
CA GLY A 153 -11.11 22.90 -11.72
C GLY A 153 -11.38 21.64 -10.87
N TYR A 154 -10.79 21.51 -9.68
CA TYR A 154 -11.05 20.38 -8.75
C TYR A 154 -12.20 20.68 -7.76
N LYS A 155 -12.65 21.93 -7.66
CA LYS A 155 -13.93 22.28 -7.03
C LYS A 155 -15.02 22.20 -8.11
N PRO A 156 -16.24 21.76 -7.79
CA PRO A 156 -17.37 21.93 -8.70
C PRO A 156 -17.58 23.43 -8.90
N ASP A 157 -17.24 23.95 -10.08
CA ASP A 157 -17.35 25.37 -10.45
C ASP A 157 -18.82 25.87 -10.54
N HIS A 158 -19.77 25.10 -10.00
CA HIS A 158 -21.23 25.28 -10.13
C HIS A 158 -21.96 25.27 -8.77
N MET A 159 -21.23 25.55 -7.67
CA MET A 159 -21.79 25.65 -6.32
C MET A 159 -21.94 27.10 -5.82
N ASP A 160 -21.91 28.08 -6.73
CA ASP A 160 -22.27 29.48 -6.47
C ASP A 160 -23.55 29.86 -7.23
#